data_AF-D6GWB4-F1
#
_entry.id   AF-D6GWB4-F1
#
_cell.length_a   1.000
_cell.length_b   1.000
_cell.length_c   1.000
_cell.angle_alpha   90.00
_cell.angle_beta   90.00
_cell.angle_gamma   90.00
#
_symmetry.space_group_name_H-M   'P 1'
#
loop_
_entity.id
_entity.type
_entity.pdbx_description
1 polymer ?
#
loop_
_entity_poly.entity_id
_entity_poly.type
_entity_poly.pdbx_seq_one_letter_code
_entity_poly.pdbx_strand_id
1 'polypeptide(L)'
;MRYKKRYFLLELDGSLEEDNPEKIIFSVINKIEPLLAIRSNTRIIKDKIIKKGEKTYIILAVNNEYKYRVIFALSLISKFYKAKLLTIMNSGNIKKINAFKF
;
A
#
# COMPACT_ATOMS: atom_id res chain seq x y z
N MET A 1 8.47 14.72 -17.97
CA MET A 1 9.29 13.53 -17.64
C MET A 1 8.40 12.52 -16.89
N ARG A 2 8.25 11.27 -17.36
CA ARG A 2 7.35 10.28 -16.72
C ARG A 2 8.09 9.60 -15.57
N TYR A 3 7.66 9.84 -14.33
CA TYR A 3 8.28 9.19 -13.16
C TYR A 3 8.21 7.65 -13.27
N LYS A 4 9.33 6.98 -12.97
CA LYS A 4 9.35 5.51 -12.88
C LYS A 4 8.49 5.11 -11.68
N LYS A 5 7.44 4.31 -11.92
CA LYS A 5 6.59 3.77 -10.84
C LYS A 5 7.18 2.49 -10.26
N ARG A 6 6.92 2.28 -8.98
CA ARG A 6 7.12 1.02 -8.27
C ARG A 6 5.77 0.53 -7.75
N TYR A 7 5.56 -0.78 -7.85
CA TYR A 7 4.33 -1.45 -7.43
C TYR A 7 4.65 -2.39 -6.27
N PHE A 8 3.84 -2.30 -5.23
CA PHE A 8 3.91 -3.15 -4.06
C PHE A 8 2.64 -3.96 -3.95
N LEU A 9 2.78 -5.27 -3.78
CA LEU A 9 1.71 -6.12 -3.30
C LEU A 9 1.82 -6.15 -1.77
N LEU A 10 0.78 -5.68 -1.11
CA LEU A 10 0.71 -5.62 0.34
C LEU A 10 -0.44 -6.49 0.83
N GLU A 11 -0.22 -7.19 1.94
CA GLU A 11 -1.25 -7.85 2.73
C GLU A 11 -1.48 -7.02 3.98
N LEU A 12 -2.73 -6.65 4.20
CA LEU A 12 -3.21 -5.96 5.38
C LEU A 12 -4.05 -6.96 6.18
N ASP A 13 -3.63 -7.21 7.41
CA ASP A 13 -4.23 -8.19 8.32
C ASP A 13 -4.74 -7.48 9.59
N GLY A 14 -6.00 -7.72 9.97
CA GLY A 14 -6.62 -7.14 11.17
C GLY A 14 -8.09 -6.76 10.97
N SER A 15 -8.77 -6.43 12.08
CA SER A 15 -10.16 -5.98 12.08
C SER A 15 -10.26 -4.60 11.40
N LEU A 16 -10.60 -4.64 10.11
CA LEU A 16 -10.91 -3.49 9.25
C LEU A 16 -12.43 -3.34 9.12
N GLU A 17 -13.17 -3.63 10.20
CA GLU A 17 -14.60 -3.92 10.15
C GLU A 17 -15.46 -2.80 9.53
N GLU A 18 -14.97 -1.55 9.49
CA GLU A 18 -15.69 -0.42 8.89
C GLU A 18 -14.85 0.49 7.99
N ASP A 19 -13.53 0.29 7.91
CA ASP A 19 -12.62 1.24 7.25
C ASP A 19 -12.20 0.79 5.85
N ASN A 20 -12.37 1.69 4.88
CA ASN A 20 -11.83 1.53 3.53
C ASN A 20 -10.29 1.41 3.63
N PRO A 21 -9.66 0.31 3.15
CA PRO A 21 -8.21 0.12 3.22
C PRO A 21 -7.43 1.26 2.58
N GLU A 22 -8.02 1.94 1.58
CA GLU A 22 -7.46 3.14 0.98
C GLU A 22 -7.32 4.29 1.98
N LYS A 23 -8.36 4.54 2.78
CA LYS A 23 -8.33 5.59 3.81
C LYS A 23 -7.26 5.30 4.86
N ILE A 24 -7.13 4.04 5.29
CA ILE A 24 -6.10 3.65 6.26
C ILE A 24 -4.71 3.89 5.71
N ILE A 25 -4.41 3.38 4.51
CA ILE A 25 -3.10 3.53 3.87
C ILE A 25 -2.72 5.01 3.73
N PHE A 26 -3.62 5.85 3.22
CA PHE A 26 -3.35 7.27 3.06
C PHE A 26 -3.27 8.02 4.41
N SER A 27 -4.10 7.66 5.38
CA SER A 27 -4.05 8.19 6.74
C SER A 27 -2.69 7.93 7.38
N VAL A 28 -2.22 6.68 7.34
CA VAL A 28 -0.91 6.30 7.91
C VAL A 28 0.23 7.06 7.22
N ILE A 29 0.25 7.10 5.88
CA ILE A 29 1.28 7.83 5.12
C ILE A 29 1.35 9.30 5.54
N ASN A 30 0.20 9.98 5.60
CA ASN A 30 0.14 11.41 5.90
C ASN A 30 0.34 11.73 7.39
N LYS A 31 0.03 10.80 8.32
CA LYS A 31 0.34 10.95 9.74
C LYS A 31 1.84 10.91 10.02
N ILE A 32 2.60 10.11 9.26
CA ILE A 32 4.06 10.01 9.39
C ILE A 32 4.78 11.15 8.68
N GLU A 33 4.42 11.43 7.43
CA GLU A 33 4.98 12.55 6.67
C GLU A 33 3.84 13.26 5.92
N PRO A 34 3.45 14.47 6.35
CA PRO A 34 2.40 15.23 5.69
C PRO A 34 2.67 15.41 4.20
N LEU A 35 1.63 15.27 3.37
CA LEU A 35 1.69 15.38 1.90
C LEU A 35 2.54 14.32 1.20
N LEU A 36 3.12 13.34 1.91
CA LEU A 36 3.94 12.29 1.30
C LEU A 36 3.15 11.51 0.24
N ALA A 37 1.87 11.21 0.48
CA ALA A 37 1.03 10.52 -0.49
C ALA A 37 0.95 11.27 -1.83
N ILE A 38 0.84 12.60 -1.78
CA ILE A 38 0.75 13.48 -2.96
C ILE A 38 2.12 13.56 -3.65
N ARG A 39 3.19 13.86 -2.91
CA ARG A 39 4.56 13.99 -3.45
C ARG A 39 5.07 12.70 -4.09
N SER A 40 4.72 11.57 -3.49
CA SER A 40 5.06 10.24 -3.99
C SER A 40 4.14 9.75 -5.10
N ASN A 41 3.09 10.50 -5.47
CA ASN A 41 2.06 10.09 -6.42
C ASN A 41 1.53 8.68 -6.08
N THR A 42 1.29 8.44 -4.79
CA THR A 42 0.82 7.15 -4.27
C THR A 42 -0.61 6.90 -4.72
N ARG A 43 -0.87 5.70 -5.25
CA ARG A 43 -2.20 5.29 -5.73
C ARG A 43 -2.44 3.81 -5.40
N ILE A 44 -3.66 3.49 -5.00
CA ILE A 44 -4.11 2.10 -4.89
C ILE A 44 -4.81 1.71 -6.19
N ILE A 45 -4.55 0.49 -6.65
CA ILE A 45 -5.23 -0.06 -7.83
C ILE A 45 -6.52 -0.74 -7.37
N LYS A 46 -7.63 0.00 -7.41
CA LYS A 46 -8.91 -0.36 -6.80
C LYS A 46 -9.48 -1.69 -7.30
N ASP A 47 -9.41 -1.93 -8.62
CA ASP A 47 -9.92 -3.16 -9.25
C ASP A 47 -9.11 -4.42 -8.89
N LYS A 48 -8.07 -4.27 -8.06
CA LYS A 48 -7.17 -5.36 -7.63
C LYS A 48 -7.10 -5.51 -6.12
N ILE A 49 -8.05 -4.92 -5.40
CA ILE A 49 -8.20 -5.18 -3.97
C ILE A 49 -8.90 -6.52 -3.81
N ILE A 50 -8.27 -7.45 -3.08
CA ILE A 50 -8.81 -8.80 -2.85
C ILE A 50 -8.95 -8.99 -1.35
N LYS A 51 -10.16 -9.35 -0.89
CA LYS A 51 -10.40 -9.74 0.51
C LYS A 51 -10.48 -11.27 0.61
N LYS A 52 -9.69 -11.87 1.50
CA LYS A 52 -9.74 -13.29 1.85
C LYS A 52 -9.79 -13.43 3.37
N GLY A 53 -10.98 -13.63 3.93
CA GLY A 53 -11.17 -13.64 5.38
C GLY A 53 -10.79 -12.28 6.00
N GLU A 54 -9.97 -12.31 7.05
CA GLU A 54 -9.46 -11.10 7.73
C GLU A 54 -8.35 -10.38 6.95
N LYS A 55 -7.85 -10.98 5.87
CA LYS A 55 -6.75 -10.44 5.06
C LYS A 55 -7.27 -9.67 3.87
N THR A 56 -6.74 -8.46 3.68
CA THR A 56 -6.97 -7.64 2.50
C THR A 56 -5.67 -7.44 1.74
N TYR A 57 -5.63 -7.88 0.48
CA TYR A 57 -4.51 -7.68 -0.41
C TYR A 57 -4.74 -6.44 -1.26
N ILE A 58 -3.73 -5.57 -1.33
CA ILE A 58 -3.78 -4.32 -2.08
C ILE A 58 -2.54 -4.19 -2.96
N ILE A 59 -2.72 -3.55 -4.12
CA ILE A 59 -1.60 -3.13 -4.97
C ILE A 59 -1.43 -1.62 -4.85
N LEU A 60 -0.27 -1.22 -4.33
CA LEU A 60 0.12 0.18 -4.17
C LEU A 60 1.11 0.57 -5.26
N ALA A 61 0.81 1.62 -6.01
CA ALA A 61 1.72 2.23 -6.97
C ALA A 61 2.30 3.52 -6.39
N VAL A 62 3.62 3.68 -6.44
CA VAL A 62 4.35 4.82 -5.85
C VAL A 62 5.43 5.28 -6.83
N ASN A 63 5.79 6.56 -6.82
CA ASN A 63 7.02 7.03 -7.46
C ASN A 63 8.24 6.30 -6.87
N ASN A 64 9.09 5.73 -7.73
CA ASN A 64 10.26 4.94 -7.34
C ASN A 64 11.22 5.70 -6.41
N GLU A 65 11.31 7.02 -6.51
CA GLU A 65 12.13 7.87 -5.64
C GLU A 65 11.65 7.88 -4.18
N TYR A 66 10.33 7.72 -3.96
CA TYR A 66 9.68 7.80 -2.65
C TYR A 66 9.34 6.42 -2.07
N LYS A 67 9.64 5.34 -2.80
CA LYS A 67 9.16 3.98 -2.49
C LYS A 67 9.49 3.54 -1.06
N TYR A 68 10.71 3.81 -0.58
CA TYR A 68 11.12 3.41 0.77
C TYR A 68 10.51 4.29 1.85
N ARG A 69 10.30 5.58 1.59
CA ARG A 69 9.61 6.48 2.52
C ARG A 69 8.17 6.05 2.74
N VAL A 70 7.47 5.73 1.65
CA VAL A 70 6.08 5.25 1.71
C VAL A 70 5.99 3.90 2.43
N ILE A 71 6.86 2.95 2.12
CA ILE A 71 6.86 1.64 2.80
C ILE A 71 7.24 1.76 4.27
N PHE A 72 8.19 2.64 4.61
CA PHE A 72 8.53 2.92 6.00
C PHE A 72 7.33 3.50 6.76
N ALA A 73 6.66 4.52 6.21
CA ALA A 73 5.45 5.07 6.83
C ALA A 73 4.40 3.98 7.07
N LEU A 74 4.19 3.13 6.06
CA LEU A 74 3.25 2.03 6.13
C LEU A 74 3.62 0.89 7.09
N SER A 75 4.90 0.66 7.35
CA SER A 75 5.34 -0.30 8.38
C SER A 75 4.91 0.09 9.80
N LEU A 76 4.55 1.37 10.01
CA LEU A 76 4.09 1.89 11.29
C LEU A 76 2.55 1.86 11.43
N ILE A 77 1.84 1.18 10.53
CA ILE A 77 0.38 1.07 10.57
C ILE A 77 -0.16 0.59 11.91
N SER A 78 0.55 -0.33 12.56
CA SER A 78 0.16 -0.93 13.84
C SER A 78 0.20 0.05 15.02
N LYS A 79 0.88 1.20 14.86
CA LYS A 79 0.85 2.28 15.86
C LYS A 79 -0.46 3.05 15.87
N PHE A 80 -1.21 3.01 14.77
CA PHE A 80 -2.43 3.82 14.60
C PHE A 80 -3.71 2.99 14.45
N TYR A 81 -3.56 1.75 14.00
CA TYR A 81 -4.66 0.84 13.72
C TYR A 81 -4.32 -0.54 14.31
N LYS A 82 -5.33 -1.31 14.72
CA LYS A 82 -5.17 -2.73 15.08
C LYS A 82 -4.99 -3.58 13.81
N ALA A 83 -4.03 -3.20 12.99
CA ALA A 83 -3.73 -3.82 11.70
C ALA A 83 -2.22 -4.02 11.55
N LYS A 84 -1.85 -5.08 10.84
CA LYS A 84 -0.48 -5.41 10.44
C LYS A 84 -0.40 -5.31 8.93
N LEU A 85 0.74 -4.83 8.43
CA LEU A 85 1.02 -4.78 7.00
C LEU A 85 2.24 -5.62 6.68
N LEU A 86 2.07 -6.53 5.73
CA LEU A 86 3.15 -7.31 5.13
C LEU A 86 3.37 -6.84 3.69
N THR A 87 4.63 -6.58 3.33
CA THR A 87 5.01 -6.36 1.93
C THR A 87 5.35 -7.70 1.31
N ILE A 88 4.47 -8.24 0.48
CA ILE A 88 4.67 -9.54 -0.18
C ILE A 88 5.64 -9.42 -1.35
N MET A 89 5.43 -8.41 -2.19
CA MET A 89 6.19 -8.27 -3.44
C MET A 89 6.42 -6.81 -3.78
N ASN A 90 7.58 -6.54 -4.37
CA ASN A 90 7.98 -5.22 -4.84
C ASN A 90 8.50 -5.31 -6.29
N SER A 91 7.83 -4.68 -7.24
CA SER A 91 8.15 -4.79 -8.68
C SER A 91 8.08 -3.45 -9.41
N GLY A 92 8.92 -3.27 -10.43
CA GLY A 92 8.81 -2.15 -11.38
C GLY A 92 7.73 -2.37 -12.45
N ASN A 93 7.20 -3.59 -12.55
CA ASN A 93 6.22 -3.98 -13.56
C ASN A 93 4.98 -4.60 -12.88
N ILE A 94 3.81 -3.98 -13.11
CA ILE A 94 2.53 -4.45 -12.61
C ILE A 94 2.16 -5.85 -13.12
N LYS A 95 2.59 -6.25 -14.33
CA LYS A 95 2.31 -7.58 -14.87
C LYS A 95 2.89 -8.69 -13.99
N LYS A 96 4.07 -8.46 -13.40
CA LYS A 96 4.70 -9.40 -12.46
C LYS A 96 3.91 -9.52 -11.15
N ILE A 97 3.33 -8.42 -10.67
CA ILE A 97 2.45 -8.46 -9.48
C ILE A 97 1.17 -9.25 -9.80
N ASN A 98 0.58 -9.05 -10.99
CA ASN A 98 -0.66 -9.73 -11.37
C ASN A 98 -0.49 -11.23 -11.62
N ALA A 99 0.72 -11.66 -12.00
CA ALA A 99 1.04 -13.07 -12.20
C ALA A 99 1.15 -13.84 -10.87
N PHE A 100 1.20 -13.13 -9.74
CA PHE A 100 1.20 -13.75 -8.42
C PHE A 100 -0.18 -14.36 -8.13
N LYS A 101 -0.20 -15.67 -7.85
CA LYS A 101 -1.42 -16.41 -7.52
C LYS A 101 -1.58 -16.44 -5.99
N PHE A 102 -2.83 -16.30 -5.52
CA PHE A 102 -3.20 -16.28 -4.10
C PHE A 102 -3.92 -17.53 -3.67
#